data_AF-A0A3S3TJH4-F1
#
_entry.id   AF-A0A3S3TJH4-F1
#
_cell.length_a   1.000
_cell.length_b   1.000
_cell.length_c   1.000
_cell.angle_alpha   90.00
_cell.angle_beta   90.00
_cell.angle_gamma   90.00
#
_symmetry.space_group_name_H-M   'P 1'
#
loop_
_entity.id
_entity.type
_entity.pdbx_description
1 polymer ?
#
loop_
_entity_poly.entity_id
_entity_poly.type
_entity_poly.pdbx_seq_one_letter_code
_entity_poly.pdbx_strand_id
1 'polypeptide(L)'
;NAHIQDLTVTTRSRLAPFRRAQFMLPGRLAKSWQEHDLIVTAIMRGDGMAAGKAARDHVSIVSEASAVFAADDRKPGRRDVA
;
A
#
# COMPACT_ATOMS: atom_id res chain seq x y z
N ASN A 1 10.54 -16.32 13.41
CA ASN A 1 9.84 -15.41 12.48
C ASN A 1 10.77 -14.39 11.78
N ALA A 2 12.10 -14.54 11.88
CA ALA A 2 13.06 -13.53 11.39
C ALA A 2 13.03 -13.33 9.87
N HIS A 3 12.85 -14.42 9.09
CA HIS A 3 12.82 -14.34 7.63
C HIS A 3 11.65 -13.49 7.10
N ILE A 4 10.43 -13.67 7.64
CA ILE A 4 9.25 -12.91 7.22
C ILE A 4 9.36 -11.44 7.63
N GLN A 5 9.95 -11.18 8.80
CA GLN A 5 10.24 -9.82 9.25
C GLN A 5 11.21 -9.12 8.27
N ASP A 6 12.31 -9.77 7.92
CA ASP A 6 13.30 -9.22 6.99
C ASP A 6 12.70 -8.96 5.60
N LEU A 7 11.92 -9.91 5.08
CA LEU A 7 11.18 -9.75 3.83
C LEU A 7 10.21 -8.56 3.89
N THR A 8 9.50 -8.38 5.01
CA THR A 8 8.55 -7.27 5.19
C THR A 8 9.28 -5.93 5.20
N VAL A 9 10.37 -5.82 5.95
CA VAL A 9 11.18 -4.59 6.04
C VAL A 9 11.81 -4.25 4.69
N THR A 10 12.44 -5.24 4.04
CA THR A 10 13.08 -5.04 2.73
C THR A 10 12.07 -4.63 1.67
N THR A 11 10.90 -5.26 1.63
CA THR A 11 9.82 -4.90 0.70
C THR A 11 9.35 -3.46 0.94
N ARG A 12 9.09 -3.10 2.20
CA ARG A 12 8.66 -1.74 2.57
C ARG A 12 9.69 -0.68 2.17
N SER A 13 10.98 -0.95 2.37
CA SER A 13 12.07 -0.05 1.99
C SER A 13 12.15 0.15 0.48
N ARG A 14 12.02 -0.92 -0.32
CA ARG A 14 12.01 -0.84 -1.79
C ARG A 14 10.82 -0.05 -2.34
N LEU A 15 9.67 -0.13 -1.65
CA LEU A 15 8.46 0.61 -2.03
C LEU A 15 8.43 2.04 -1.48
N ALA A 16 9.44 2.48 -0.72
CA ALA A 16 9.49 3.81 -0.11
C ALA A 16 9.26 4.98 -1.10
N PRO A 17 9.82 4.97 -2.33
CA PRO A 17 9.60 6.04 -3.32
C PRO A 17 8.14 6.17 -3.77
N PHE A 18 7.38 5.07 -3.76
CA PHE A 18 5.98 5.01 -4.20
C PHE A 18 4.98 5.32 -3.07
N ARG A 19 5.42 5.53 -1.82
CA ARG A 19 4.48 5.76 -0.70
C ARG A 19 3.66 7.03 -0.82
N ARG A 20 4.13 8.04 -1.55
CA ARG A 20 3.35 9.26 -1.79
C ARG A 20 2.37 9.08 -2.95
N ALA A 21 2.73 8.25 -3.93
CA ALA A 21 1.91 7.93 -5.10
C ALA A 21 0.50 7.43 -4.74
N GLN A 22 0.41 6.51 -3.77
CA GLN A 22 -0.87 5.95 -3.34
C GLN A 22 -1.87 7.02 -2.86
N PHE A 23 -1.42 8.20 -2.41
CA PHE A 23 -2.29 9.28 -1.94
C PHE A 23 -2.54 10.39 -2.98
N MET A 24 -1.96 10.28 -4.18
CA MET A 24 -2.23 11.20 -5.29
C MET A 24 -3.60 10.95 -5.93
N LEU A 25 -4.26 9.83 -5.57
CA LEU A 25 -5.61 9.50 -5.99
C LEU A 25 -6.63 10.14 -5.04
N PRO A 26 -7.56 10.97 -5.54
CA PRO A 26 -8.62 11.55 -4.74
C PRO A 26 -9.38 10.49 -3.92
N GLY A 27 -9.62 10.77 -2.64
CA GLY A 27 -10.36 9.86 -1.75
C GLY A 27 -9.60 8.62 -1.26
N ARG A 28 -8.37 8.37 -1.75
CA ARG A 28 -7.63 7.15 -1.40
C ARG A 28 -7.18 7.07 0.05
N LEU A 29 -6.97 8.22 0.71
CA LEU A 29 -6.68 8.25 2.15
C LEU A 29 -7.85 7.67 2.97
N ALA A 30 -9.07 8.14 2.73
CA ALA A 30 -10.26 7.65 3.43
C ALA A 30 -10.52 6.16 3.15
N LYS A 31 -10.33 5.73 1.89
CA LYS A 31 -10.43 4.31 1.52
C LYS A 31 -9.38 3.46 2.23
N SER A 32 -8.13 3.95 2.34
CA SER A 32 -7.06 3.25 3.07
C SER A 32 -7.40 3.03 4.53
N TRP A 33 -8.02 4.01 5.17
CA TRP A 33 -8.48 3.89 6.56
C TRP A 33 -9.51 2.78 6.73
N GLN A 34 -10.51 2.71 5.83
CA GLN A 34 -11.52 1.64 5.86
C GLN A 34 -10.89 0.26 5.64
N GLU A 35 -9.93 0.15 4.72
CA GLU A 35 -9.19 -1.10 4.48
C GLU A 35 -8.43 -1.55 5.73
N HIS A 36 -7.75 -0.63 6.44
CA HIS A 36 -7.04 -0.94 7.67
C HIS A 36 -7.98 -1.31 8.83
N ASP A 37 -9.14 -0.65 8.94
CA ASP A 37 -10.14 -0.94 9.97
C ASP A 37 -10.64 -2.39 9.88
N LEU A 38 -10.87 -2.89 8.66
CA LEU A 38 -11.26 -4.28 8.42
C LEU A 38 -10.19 -5.28 8.90
N ILE A 39 -8.90 -4.98 8.63
CA ILE A 39 -7.78 -5.82 9.06
C ILE A 39 -7.70 -5.88 10.59
N VAL A 40 -7.70 -4.71 11.24
CA VAL A 40 -7.59 -4.63 12.71
C VAL A 40 -8.80 -5.28 13.38
N THR A 41 -10.01 -5.04 12.86
CA THR A 41 -11.23 -5.66 13.39
C THR A 41 -11.18 -7.18 13.31
N ALA A 42 -10.70 -7.75 12.20
CA ALA A 42 -10.56 -9.19 12.07
C ALA A 42 -9.52 -9.77 13.05
N ILE A 43 -8.40 -9.07 13.24
CA ILE A 43 -7.37 -9.45 14.23
C ILE A 43 -7.96 -9.44 15.65
N MET A 44 -8.68 -8.39 16.03
CA MET A 44 -9.27 -8.26 17.37
C MET A 44 -10.33 -9.32 17.66
N ARG A 45 -10.98 -9.85 16.61
CA ARG A 45 -11.94 -10.97 16.71
C ARG A 45 -11.27 -12.35 16.71
N GLY A 46 -9.95 -12.42 16.53
CA GLY A 46 -9.22 -13.69 16.40
C GLY A 46 -9.46 -14.41 15.06
N ASP A 47 -10.04 -13.73 14.07
CA ASP A 47 -10.33 -14.31 12.75
C ASP A 47 -9.13 -14.14 11.82
N GLY A 48 -8.20 -15.09 11.89
CA GLY A 48 -6.98 -15.08 11.07
C GLY A 48 -7.25 -15.20 9.56
N MET A 49 -8.32 -15.88 9.15
CA MET A 49 -8.65 -16.01 7.73
C MET A 49 -9.15 -14.69 7.15
N ALA A 50 -10.06 -14.02 7.86
CA ALA A 50 -10.56 -12.70 7.47
C ALA A 50 -9.43 -11.66 7.47
N ALA A 51 -8.56 -11.66 8.49
CA ALA A 51 -7.42 -10.75 8.55
C ALA A 51 -6.47 -10.94 7.36
N GLY A 52 -6.15 -12.20 7.02
CA GLY A 52 -5.30 -12.53 5.88
C GLY A 52 -5.94 -12.15 4.54
N LYS A 53 -7.25 -12.33 4.38
CA LYS A 53 -7.97 -11.89 3.18
C LYS A 53 -7.94 -10.36 3.05
N ALA A 54 -8.30 -9.63 4.10
CA ALA A 54 -8.32 -8.17 4.10
C ALA A 54 -6.93 -7.57 3.81
N ALA A 55 -5.86 -8.16 4.37
CA ALA A 55 -4.49 -7.73 4.11
C ALA A 55 -4.08 -7.92 2.64
N ARG A 56 -4.46 -9.05 2.02
CA ARG A 56 -4.21 -9.28 0.58
C ARG A 56 -4.96 -8.28 -0.28
N ASP A 57 -6.24 -8.07 -0.01
CA ASP A 57 -7.09 -7.13 -0.75
C ASP A 57 -6.52 -5.70 -0.67
N HIS A 58 -6.07 -5.27 0.52
CA HIS A 58 -5.42 -3.97 0.72
C HIS A 58 -4.19 -3.76 -0.18
N VAL A 59 -3.26 -4.73 -0.20
CA VAL A 59 -2.03 -4.63 -1.00
C VAL A 59 -2.31 -4.64 -2.51
N SER A 60 -3.28 -5.44 -2.97
CA SER A 60 -3.70 -5.48 -4.37
C SER A 60 -4.22 -4.12 -4.85
N ILE A 61 -5.00 -3.40 -4.04
CA ILE A 61 -5.53 -2.07 -4.39
C ILE A 61 -4.39 -1.03 -4.46
N VAL A 62 -3.37 -1.14 -3.61
CA VAL A 62 -2.19 -0.24 -3.65
C VAL A 62 -1.34 -0.47 -4.90
N SER A 63 -1.31 -1.69 -5.45
CA SER A 63 -0.60 -2.00 -6.70
C SER A 63 -1.13 -1.19 -7.88
N GLU A 64 -2.45 -1.11 -8.04
CA GLU A 64 -3.11 -0.33 -9.10
C GLU A 64 -2.77 1.17 -8.99
N ALA A 65 -2.84 1.71 -7.77
CA ALA A 65 -2.47 3.09 -7.51
C ALA A 65 -1.00 3.40 -7.84
N SER A 66 -0.10 2.47 -7.55
CA SER A 66 1.33 2.60 -7.82
C SER A 66 1.65 2.53 -9.31
N ALA A 67 0.91 1.72 -10.08
CA ALA A 67 1.07 1.62 -11.54
C ALA A 67 0.73 2.94 -12.25
N VAL A 68 -0.33 3.64 -11.81
CA VAL A 68 -0.70 4.97 -12.34
C VAL A 68 0.43 5.98 -12.14
N PHE A 69 1.04 6.00 -10.96
CA PHE A 69 2.15 6.90 -10.67
C PHE A 69 3.42 6.57 -11.44
N ALA A 70 3.78 5.28 -11.55
CA ALA A 70 4.94 4.87 -12.33
C ALA A 70 4.80 5.23 -13.82
N ALA A 71 3.58 5.24 -14.35
CA ALA A 71 3.29 5.72 -15.70
C ALA A 71 3.42 7.24 -15.83
N ASP A 72 3.03 8.01 -14.80
CA ASP A 72 3.16 9.47 -14.78
C ASP A 72 4.62 9.94 -14.66
N ASP A 73 5.43 9.25 -13.84
CA ASP A 73 6.86 9.55 -13.64
C ASP A 73 7.73 9.23 -14.86
N ARG A 74 7.23 8.39 -15.79
CA ARG A 74 7.90 8.04 -17.05
C ARG A 74 7.77 9.13 -18.14
N LYS A 75 6.87 10.11 -17.99
CA LYS A 75 6.75 11.21 -18.97
C LYS A 75 7.96 12.15 -18.87
N PRO A 76 8.74 12.36 -19.95
CA PRO A 76 9.85 13.30 -19.92
C PRO A 76 9.28 14.73 -19.85
N GLY A 77 9.51 15.42 -18.73
CA GLY A 77 9.11 16.83 -18.58
C GLY A 77 8.76 17.32 -17.16
N ARG A 78 8.72 16.45 -16.14
CA ARG A 78 8.42 16.88 -14.75
C ARG A 78 9.53 16.51 -13.76
N ARG A 79 10.79 16.68 -14.18
CA ARG A 79 11.94 16.74 -13.27
C ARG A 79 12.50 18.16 -13.31
N ASP A 80 11.79 19.06 -12.64
CA ASP A 80 12.26 20.35 -12.12
C ASP A 80 11.08 20.91 -11.33
N VAL A 81 11.16 21.00 -9.99
CA VAL A 81 11.49 22.21 -9.22
C VAL A 81 11.53 21.84 -7.72
N ALA A 82 12.58 22.32 -7.03
CA ALA A 82 12.85 22.37 -5.59
C ALA A 82 13.47 21.12 -4.92
#